data_AF-A0A382K2R0-F1
#
_entry.id   AF-A0A382K2R0-F1
#
_cell.length_a   1.000
_cell.length_b   1.000
_cell.length_c   1.000
_cell.angle_alpha   90.00
_cell.angle_beta   90.00
_cell.angle_gamma   90.00
#
_symmetry.space_group_name_H-M   'P 1'
#
loop_
_entity.id
_entity.type
_entity.pdbx_description
1 polymer ?
#
loop_
_entity_poly.entity_id
_entity_poly.type
_entity_poly.pdbx_seq_one_letter_code
_entity_poly.pdbx_strand_id
1 'polypeptide(L)' 'MEAEVLNFKEEQFLSVSIQRAVKLNMAWNSKKNVYIGKGSGLEFITTGPKKFITN' A
#
# COMPACT_ATOMS: atom_id res chain seq x y z
N MET A 1 2.53 1.34 -11.61
CA MET A 1 1.86 0.08 -11.26
C MET A 1 0.57 0.44 -10.54
N GLU A 2 -0.55 -0.11 -11.00
CA GLU A 2 -1.86 0.10 -10.38
C GLU A 2 -2.18 -1.10 -9.48
N ALA A 3 -2.79 -0.84 -8.33
CA ALA A 3 -3.17 -1.86 -7.37
C ALA A 3 -4.50 -1.47 -6.71
N GLU A 4 -5.32 -2.45 -6.40
CA GLU A 4 -6.61 -2.24 -5.75
C GLU A 4 -6.42 -2.16 -4.25
N VAL A 5 -6.92 -1.12 -3.61
CA VAL A 5 -6.88 -1.01 -2.14
C VAL A 5 -7.90 -1.97 -1.54
N LEU A 6 -7.43 -2.90 -0.72
CA LEU A 6 -8.28 -3.86 -0.01
C LEU A 6 -8.64 -3.36 1.39
N ASN A 7 -7.67 -2.79 2.09
CA ASN A 7 -7.86 -2.23 3.42
C ASN A 7 -6.83 -1.12 3.65
N PHE A 8 -7.25 -0.02 4.26
CA PHE A 8 -6.40 1.13 4.46
C PHE A 8 -6.74 1.81 5.78
N LYS A 9 -5.70 2.02 6.59
CA LYS A 9 -5.77 2.90 7.76
C LYS A 9 -4.55 3.79 7.75
N GLU A 10 -4.83 5.08 7.67
CA GLU A 10 -3.83 6.14 7.57
C GLU A 10 -2.81 6.04 8.71
N GLU A 11 -1.53 6.15 8.33
CA GLU A 11 -0.33 6.02 9.18
C GLU A 11 -0.26 4.73 10.02
N GLN A 12 -0.98 3.69 9.61
CA GLN A 12 -0.95 2.40 10.30
C GLN A 12 -0.65 1.26 9.33
N PHE A 13 -1.55 1.00 8.38
CA PHE A 13 -1.39 -0.10 7.44
C PHE A 13 -2.06 0.17 6.10
N LEU A 14 -1.56 -0.50 5.07
CA LEU A 14 -2.12 -0.49 3.74
C LEU A 14 -2.05 -1.92 3.18
N SER A 15 -3.19 -2.46 2.79
CA SER A 15 -3.29 -3.75 2.09
C SER A 15 -3.80 -3.52 0.68
N VAL A 16 -3.08 -4.05 -0.31
CA VAL A 16 -3.45 -3.92 -1.72
C VAL A 16 -3.46 -5.28 -2.42
N SER A 17 -4.21 -5.37 -3.52
CA SER A 17 -4.12 -6.45 -4.47
C SER A 17 -3.45 -5.96 -5.76
N ILE A 18 -2.33 -6.58 -6.12
CA ILE A 18 -1.61 -6.30 -7.37
C ILE A 18 -2.14 -7.27 -8.42
N GLN A 19 -2.68 -6.73 -9.52
CA GLN A 19 -3.23 -7.50 -10.66
C GLN A 19 -4.23 -8.60 -10.26
N ARG A 20 -4.96 -8.41 -9.15
CA ARG A 20 -5.87 -9.43 -8.55
C ARG A 20 -5.22 -10.77 -8.20
N ALA A 21 -3.90 -10.87 -8.26
CA ALA A 21 -3.15 -12.12 -8.09
C ALA A 21 -2.36 -12.16 -6.78
N VAL A 22 -1.83 -11.01 -6.34
CA VAL A 22 -0.95 -10.94 -5.16
C VAL A 22 -1.51 -9.96 -4.15
N LYS A 23 -1.75 -10.45 -2.93
CA LYS A 23 -2.05 -9.60 -1.77
C LYS A 23 -0.75 -9.12 -1.15
N LEU A 24 -0.58 -7.81 -1.07
CA LEU A 24 0.56 -7.16 -0.44
C LEU A 24 0.08 -6.38 0.79
N ASN A 25 0.57 -6.77 1.96
CA ASN A 25 0.36 -6.03 3.20
C ASN A 25 1.57 -5.15 3.47
N MET A 26 1.32 -3.88 3.78
CA MET A 26 2.33 -2.88 4.08
C MET A 26 2.05 -2.23 5.43
N ALA A 27 3.10 -1.98 6.19
CA ALA A 27 3.05 -1.25 7.46
C ALA A 27 3.58 0.16 7.27
N TRP A 28 3.02 1.13 8.00
CA TRP A 28 3.53 2.49 8.02
C TRP A 28 4.91 2.56 8.69
N ASN A 29 5.83 3.25 8.05
CA ASN A 29 7.12 3.61 8.59
C ASN A 29 7.13 5.12 8.86
N SER A 30 6.90 5.52 10.10
CA SER A 30 6.87 6.93 10.53
C SER A 30 8.20 7.65 10.41
N LYS A 31 9.34 6.93 10.39
CA LYS A 31 10.66 7.55 10.20
C LYS A 31 10.88 8.00 8.75
N LYS A 32 10.26 7.28 7.81
CA LYS A 32 10.40 7.51 6.36
C LYS A 32 9.14 8.13 5.73
N ASN A 33 8.04 8.22 6.50
CA ASN A 33 6.72 8.65 6.05
C ASN A 33 6.22 7.87 4.82
N VAL A 34 6.38 6.54 4.84
CA VAL A 34 5.95 5.64 3.75
C VAL A 34 5.43 4.32 4.29
N TYR A 35 4.56 3.66 3.53
CA TYR A 35 4.18 2.27 3.73
C TYR A 35 5.21 1.35 3.09
N ILE A 36 5.64 0.33 3.83
CA ILE A 36 6.62 -0.66 3.36
C ILE A 36 6.02 -2.06 3.50
N GLY A 37 6.08 -2.84 2.42
CA GLY A 37 5.68 -4.24 2.42
C GLY A 37 6.71 -5.08 1.69
N LYS A 38 6.78 -6.37 2.04
CA LYS A 38 7.67 -7.33 1.41
C LYS A 38 6.85 -8.46 0.81
N GLY A 39 7.16 -8.83 -0.43
CA GLY A 39 6.46 -9.91 -1.13
C GLY A 39 7.38 -10.53 -2.19
N SER A 40 7.45 -11.85 -2.24
CA SER A 40 8.24 -12.61 -3.23
C SER A 40 9.69 -12.15 -3.38
N GLY A 41 10.34 -11.79 -2.27
CA GLY A 41 11.74 -11.32 -2.26
C GLY A 41 11.95 -9.85 -2.64
N LEU A 42 10.88 -9.12 -2.96
CA LEU A 42 10.91 -7.69 -3.30
C LEU A 42 10.37 -6.83 -2.15
N GLU A 43 10.93 -5.63 -2.00
CA GLU A 43 10.42 -4.60 -1.10
C GLU A 43 9.62 -3.57 -1.91
N PHE A 44 8.42 -3.27 -1.44
CA PHE A 44 7.50 -2.30 -2.02
C PHE A 44 7.37 -1.12 -1.08
N ILE A 45 7.50 0.09 -1.63
CA ILE A 45 7.45 1.36 -0.89
C ILE A 45 6.43 2.28 -1.57
N THR A 46 5.54 2.88 -0.79
CA THR A 46 4.55 3.86 -1.30
C THR A 46 4.19 4.90 -0.24
N THR A 47 3.83 6.11 -0.65
CA THR A 47 3.26 7.12 0.26
C THR A 47 1.79 6.86 0.59
N GLY A 48 1.17 5.87 -0.05
CA GLY A 48 -0.22 5.47 0.18
C GLY A 48 -1.15 5.77 -1.01
N PRO A 49 -2.45 5.51 -0.87
CA PRO A 49 -3.42 5.76 -1.92
C PRO A 49 -3.65 7.27 -2.12
N LYS A 50 -3.78 7.71 -3.38
CA LYS A 50 -4.22 9.06 -3.71
C LYS A 50 -5.75 9.10 -3.64
N LYS A 51 -6.31 9.98 -2.80
CA LYS A 51 -7.76 10.24 -2.77
C LYS A 51 -8.14 10.99 -4.06
N PHE A 52 -9.02 10.40 -4.87
CA PHE A 52 -9.68 11.12 -5.96
C PHE A 52 -11.09 11.46 -5.49
N ILE A 53 -11.37 12.75 -5.28
CA ILE A 53 -12.73 13.23 -5.04
C ILE A 53 -13.31 13.58 -6.41
N THR A 54 -14.33 12.85 -6.84
CA THR A 54 -15.13 13.19 -8.03
C THR A 54 -16.38 13.91 -7.54
N ASN A 55 -16.57 15.16 -7.99
CA ASN A 55 -17.78 15.97 -7.73
C ASN A 55 -18.94 15.50 -8.61
#